data_AF-D4KC33-F1
#
_entry.id   AF-D4KC33-F1
#
_cell.length_a   1.000
_cell.length_b   1.000
_cell.length_c   1.000
_cell.angle_alpha   90.00
_cell.angle_beta   90.00
_cell.angle_gamma   90.00
#
_symmetry.space_group_name_H-M   'P 1'
#
loop_
_entity.id
_entity.type
_entity.pdbx_description
1 polymer ?
#
loop_
_entity_poly.entity_id
_entity_poly.type
_entity_poly.pdbx_seq_one_letter_code
_entity_poly.pdbx_strand_id
1 'polypeptide(L)'
;MDKYVRYCPLCDKYYPQNQMLCAFCFRDVILSPKWNSMSQQKKINWKFEHLPQVDISTLSEDSLKKMQDKANAFDAQYRAELEEKEHPKYVPTCPTCHSPDIEKISGTSKVVDAVVWGIWSKKAGKTFKCRNCGYEW
;
A
#
# COMPACT_ATOMS: atom_id res chain seq x y z
N MET A 1 -0.41 -2.39 -11.34
CA MET A 1 -1.71 -1.78 -11.70
C MET A 1 -1.61 -0.30 -12.10
N ASP A 2 -0.44 0.34 -11.96
CA ASP A 2 -0.31 1.82 -12.00
C ASP A 2 -0.59 2.52 -13.33
N LYS A 3 -0.52 1.82 -14.48
CA LYS A 3 -0.61 2.46 -15.80
C LYS A 3 -1.99 3.03 -16.14
N TYR A 4 -3.03 2.61 -15.42
CA TYR A 4 -4.41 2.92 -15.78
C TYR A 4 -5.24 3.52 -14.64
N VAL A 5 -4.60 3.87 -13.52
CA VAL A 5 -5.28 4.52 -12.40
C VAL A 5 -5.55 5.99 -12.74
N ARG A 6 -6.77 6.42 -12.47
CA ARG A 6 -7.21 7.81 -12.64
C ARG A 6 -7.11 8.55 -11.31
N TYR A 7 -7.02 9.86 -11.37
CA TYR A 7 -6.77 10.75 -10.25
C TYR A 7 -7.62 12.01 -10.38
N CYS A 8 -8.20 12.45 -9.26
CA CYS A 8 -8.89 13.73 -9.14
C CYS A 8 -7.97 14.74 -8.44
N PRO A 9 -7.45 15.76 -9.15
CA PRO A 9 -6.60 16.80 -8.58
C PRO A 9 -7.25 17.77 -7.59
N LEU A 10 -8.58 17.78 -7.54
CA LEU A 10 -9.34 18.65 -6.65
C LEU A 10 -9.65 17.97 -5.32
N CYS A 11 -10.09 16.72 -5.38
CA CYS A 11 -10.45 15.94 -4.19
C CYS A 11 -9.29 15.07 -3.66
N ASP A 12 -8.17 15.02 -4.38
CA ASP A 12 -7.02 14.17 -4.09
C ASP A 12 -7.40 12.69 -3.90
N LYS A 13 -8.04 12.11 -4.91
CA LYS A 13 -8.49 10.71 -4.86
C LYS A 13 -8.13 9.93 -6.12
N TYR A 14 -7.78 8.67 -5.94
CA TYR A 14 -7.54 7.71 -7.00
C TYR A 14 -8.79 6.92 -7.34
N TYR A 15 -8.88 6.49 -8.60
CA TYR A 15 -10.03 5.83 -9.19
C TYR A 15 -9.61 4.74 -10.18
N PRO A 16 -10.44 3.70 -10.38
CA PRO A 16 -10.19 2.70 -11.40
C PRO A 16 -10.28 3.31 -12.80
N GLN A 17 -9.67 2.64 -13.78
CA GLN A 17 -9.56 3.12 -15.16
C GLN A 17 -10.90 3.49 -15.82
N ASN A 18 -11.95 2.74 -15.51
CA ASN A 18 -13.28 2.88 -16.10
C ASN A 18 -14.09 4.03 -15.48
N GLN A 19 -13.67 4.59 -14.36
CA GLN A 19 -14.38 5.68 -13.71
C GLN A 19 -13.88 7.03 -14.25
N MET A 20 -14.74 7.70 -15.03
CA MET A 20 -14.39 8.95 -15.73
C MET A 20 -14.64 10.21 -14.91
N LEU A 21 -15.50 10.13 -13.88
CA LEU A 21 -15.88 11.26 -13.02
C LEU A 21 -15.54 10.99 -11.56
N CYS A 22 -15.13 12.04 -10.87
CA CYS A 22 -14.95 12.04 -9.43
C CYS A 22 -16.29 11.88 -8.71
N ALA A 23 -16.40 10.94 -7.77
CA ALA A 23 -17.64 10.69 -7.01
C ALA A 23 -18.00 11.80 -6.01
N PHE A 24 -17.12 12.80 -5.83
CA PHE A 24 -17.29 13.87 -4.84
C PHE A 24 -17.52 15.24 -5.48
N CYS A 25 -16.74 15.59 -6.51
CA CYS A 25 -16.84 16.89 -7.18
C CYS A 25 -17.41 16.80 -8.60
N PHE A 26 -17.69 15.59 -9.10
CA PHE A 26 -18.25 15.33 -10.44
C PHE A 26 -17.49 15.94 -11.61
N ARG A 27 -16.24 16.34 -11.38
CA ARG A 27 -15.29 16.75 -12.42
C ARG A 27 -14.65 15.51 -13.03
N ASP A 28 -14.17 15.67 -14.26
CA ASP A 28 -13.38 14.64 -14.93
C ASP A 28 -12.18 14.22 -14.09
N VAL A 29 -11.81 12.95 -14.18
CA VAL A 29 -10.56 12.45 -13.59
C VAL A 29 -9.53 12.17 -14.68
N ILE A 30 -8.27 12.45 -14.37
CA ILE A 30 -7.15 12.35 -15.29
C ILE A 30 -6.29 11.13 -14.96
N LEU A 31 -5.68 10.49 -15.96
CA LEU A 31 -4.71 9.42 -15.68
C LEU A 31 -3.58 9.92 -14.77
N SER A 32 -3.31 9.20 -13.68
CA SER A 32 -2.30 9.60 -12.69
C SER A 32 -0.91 9.84 -13.31
N PRO A 33 -0.39 8.97 -14.22
CA PRO A 33 0.89 9.25 -14.89
C PRO A 33 0.88 10.54 -15.69
N LYS A 34 -0.23 10.84 -16.39
CA LYS A 34 -0.39 12.07 -17.17
C LYS A 34 -0.42 13.30 -16.26
N TRP A 35 -1.12 13.22 -15.14
CA TRP A 35 -1.14 14.31 -14.15
C TRP A 35 0.27 14.58 -13.61
N ASN A 36 1.00 13.53 -13.23
CA ASN A 36 2.33 13.65 -12.66
C ASN A 36 3.34 14.25 -13.64
N SER A 37 3.19 13.96 -14.95
CA SER A 37 4.06 14.49 -16.00
C SER A 37 3.72 15.92 -16.46
N MET A 38 2.64 16.54 -15.97
CA MET A 38 2.23 17.89 -16.38
C MET A 38 3.04 19.00 -15.69
N SER A 39 3.27 20.11 -16.40
CA SER A 39 3.82 21.32 -15.81
C SER A 39 2.85 21.96 -14.82
N GLN A 40 3.37 22.77 -13.89
CA GLN A 40 2.55 23.44 -12.88
C GLN A 40 1.46 24.33 -13.49
N GLN A 41 1.78 25.10 -14.54
CA GLN A 41 0.78 25.92 -15.23
C GLN A 41 -0.36 25.08 -15.79
N LYS A 42 -0.05 23.93 -16.41
CA LYS A 42 -1.08 23.03 -16.94
C LYS A 42 -1.92 22.41 -15.82
N LYS A 43 -1.32 22.08 -14.67
CA LYS A 43 -2.03 21.59 -13.48
C LYS A 43 -3.00 22.63 -12.93
N ILE A 44 -2.57 23.90 -12.89
CA ILE A 44 -3.39 25.03 -12.47
C ILE A 44 -4.57 25.20 -13.44
N ASN A 45 -4.29 25.34 -14.75
CA ASN A 45 -5.32 25.53 -15.77
C ASN A 45 -6.35 24.39 -15.77
N TRP A 46 -5.90 23.15 -15.63
CA TRP A 46 -6.78 21.99 -15.61
C TRP A 46 -7.86 22.10 -14.53
N LYS A 47 -7.51 22.59 -13.32
CA LYS A 47 -8.46 22.77 -12.21
C LYS A 47 -9.55 23.80 -12.51
N PHE A 48 -9.25 24.81 -13.35
CA PHE A 48 -10.21 25.83 -13.76
C PHE A 48 -11.09 25.39 -14.94
N GLU A 49 -10.52 24.67 -15.90
CA GLU A 49 -11.21 24.24 -17.13
C GLU A 49 -12.21 23.10 -16.89
N HIS A 50 -11.93 22.18 -15.96
CA HIS A 50 -12.73 20.96 -15.78
C HIS A 50 -13.79 21.17 -14.71
N LEU A 51 -14.95 21.70 -15.08
CA LEU A 51 -16.09 21.97 -14.20
C LEU A 51 -16.90 20.70 -13.84
N PRO A 52 -17.72 20.73 -12.77
CA PRO A 52 -18.58 19.59 -12.43
C PRO A 52 -19.54 19.30 -13.57
N GLN A 53 -19.56 18.04 -14.02
CA GLN A 53 -20.40 17.59 -15.14
C GLN A 53 -21.81 17.19 -14.69
N VAL A 54 -22.00 16.98 -13.39
CA VAL A 54 -23.25 16.55 -12.78
C VAL A 54 -23.58 17.47 -11.63
N ASP A 55 -24.83 17.92 -11.58
CA ASP A 55 -25.37 18.64 -10.43
C ASP A 55 -25.67 17.64 -9.31
N ILE A 56 -24.98 17.79 -8.18
CA ILE A 56 -25.09 16.90 -7.02
C ILE A 56 -26.53 16.82 -6.50
N SER A 57 -27.29 17.91 -6.61
CA SER A 57 -28.67 17.98 -6.13
C SER A 57 -29.62 17.04 -6.88
N THR A 58 -29.24 16.58 -8.08
CA THR A 58 -30.03 15.65 -8.89
C THR A 58 -29.88 14.19 -8.47
N LEU A 59 -28.91 13.90 -7.59
CA LEU A 59 -28.60 12.54 -7.16
C LEU A 59 -29.31 12.21 -5.85
N SER A 60 -29.87 10.99 -5.78
CA SER A 60 -30.35 10.46 -4.51
C SER A 60 -29.17 10.31 -3.52
N GLU A 61 -29.40 10.63 -2.26
CA GLU A 61 -28.40 10.54 -1.20
C GLU A 61 -27.78 9.12 -1.10
N ASP A 62 -28.60 8.07 -1.19
CA ASP A 62 -28.13 6.68 -1.15
C ASP A 62 -27.17 6.33 -2.29
N SER A 63 -27.48 6.78 -3.50
CA SER A 63 -26.61 6.53 -4.66
C SER A 63 -25.32 7.32 -4.54
N LEU A 64 -25.38 8.57 -4.06
CA LEU A 64 -24.21 9.41 -3.81
C LEU A 64 -23.28 8.73 -2.80
N LYS A 65 -23.82 8.29 -1.66
CA LYS A 65 -23.08 7.62 -0.61
C LYS A 65 -22.42 6.33 -1.12
N LYS A 66 -23.16 5.49 -1.85
CA LYS A 66 -22.60 4.26 -2.46
C LYS A 66 -21.44 4.54 -3.41
N MET A 67 -21.52 5.61 -4.22
CA MET A 67 -20.42 5.99 -5.12
C MET A 67 -19.20 6.48 -4.33
N GLN A 68 -19.42 7.30 -3.30
CA GLN A 68 -18.35 7.84 -2.46
C GLN A 68 -17.65 6.75 -1.64
N ASP A 69 -18.41 5.80 -1.08
CA ASP A 69 -17.86 4.67 -0.32
C ASP A 69 -16.97 3.79 -1.20
N LYS A 70 -17.42 3.48 -2.43
CA LYS A 70 -16.61 2.74 -3.41
C LYS A 70 -15.33 3.49 -3.78
N ALA A 71 -15.43 4.80 -3.99
CA ALA A 71 -14.28 5.65 -4.30
C ALA A 71 -13.27 5.70 -3.15
N ASN A 72 -13.74 5.83 -1.91
CA ASN A 72 -12.89 5.81 -0.71
C ASN A 72 -12.21 4.45 -0.52
N ALA A 73 -12.94 3.34 -0.73
CA ALA A 73 -12.37 2.00 -0.63
C ALA A 73 -11.25 1.78 -1.64
N PHE A 74 -11.46 2.20 -2.90
CA PHE A 74 -10.43 2.10 -3.94
C PHE A 74 -9.22 2.99 -3.63
N ASP A 75 -9.44 4.24 -3.24
CA ASP A 75 -8.37 5.19 -2.90
C ASP A 75 -7.50 4.67 -1.75
N ALA A 76 -8.12 4.15 -0.69
CA ALA A 76 -7.41 3.56 0.45
C ALA A 76 -6.59 2.32 0.05
N GLN A 77 -7.17 1.43 -0.75
CA GLN A 77 -6.46 0.25 -1.26
C GLN A 77 -5.25 0.63 -2.12
N TYR A 78 -5.43 1.58 -3.04
CA TYR A 78 -4.36 1.98 -3.95
C TYR A 78 -3.24 2.72 -3.21
N ARG A 79 -3.56 3.59 -2.23
CA ARG A 79 -2.55 4.25 -1.40
C ARG A 79 -1.74 3.24 -0.58
N ALA A 80 -2.38 2.23 -0.01
CA ALA A 80 -1.66 1.14 0.67
C ALA A 80 -0.71 0.37 -0.27
N GLU A 81 -1.13 0.11 -1.52
CA GLU A 81 -0.26 -0.49 -2.55
C GLU A 81 0.94 0.42 -2.88
N LEU A 82 0.75 1.73 -2.94
CA LEU A 82 1.84 2.70 -3.17
C LEU A 82 2.83 2.71 -2.01
N GLU A 83 2.35 2.74 -0.77
CA GLU A 83 3.20 2.71 0.43
C GLU A 83 4.04 1.43 0.49
N GLU A 84 3.47 0.27 0.14
CA GLU A 84 4.19 -1.00 0.09
C GLU A 84 5.28 -1.02 -1.00
N LYS A 85 5.06 -0.33 -2.12
CA LYS A 85 6.05 -0.19 -3.19
C LYS A 85 7.17 0.79 -2.84
N GLU A 86 6.86 1.91 -2.19
CA GLU A 86 7.87 2.90 -1.77
C GLU A 86 8.71 2.39 -0.61
N HIS A 87 8.10 1.61 0.29
CA HIS A 87 8.77 1.00 1.43
C HIS A 87 8.65 -0.53 1.36
N PRO A 88 9.39 -1.18 0.43
CA PRO A 88 9.39 -2.64 0.38
C PRO A 88 9.87 -3.15 1.74
N LYS A 89 9.00 -3.90 2.42
CA LYS A 89 9.32 -4.48 3.74
C LYS A 89 10.59 -5.31 3.57
N TYR A 90 11.68 -4.88 4.19
CA TYR A 90 12.93 -5.62 4.14
C TYR A 90 12.72 -6.99 4.77
N VAL A 91 12.73 -8.04 3.95
CA VAL A 91 12.75 -9.42 4.42
C VAL A 91 14.21 -9.75 4.72
N PRO A 92 14.56 -10.04 5.99
CA PRO A 92 15.93 -10.41 6.30
C PRO A 92 16.30 -11.69 5.56
N THR A 93 17.50 -11.75 5.00
CA THR A 93 18.08 -12.97 4.42
C THR A 93 19.11 -13.56 5.37
N CYS A 94 19.38 -14.86 5.22
CA CYS A 94 20.44 -15.50 5.99
C CYS A 94 21.80 -14.85 5.67
N PRO A 95 22.58 -14.37 6.66
CA PRO A 95 23.87 -13.73 6.39
C PRO A 95 24.95 -14.70 5.89
N THR A 96 24.73 -16.02 6.00
CA THR A 96 25.70 -17.04 5.60
C THR A 96 25.44 -17.59 4.20
N CYS A 97 24.18 -17.80 3.82
CA CYS A 97 23.83 -18.42 2.53
C CYS A 97 22.88 -17.55 1.68
N HIS A 98 22.52 -16.36 2.14
CA HIS A 98 21.59 -15.42 1.50
C HIS A 98 20.20 -15.99 1.21
N SER A 99 19.86 -17.15 1.77
CA SER A 99 18.53 -17.73 1.63
C SER A 99 17.49 -16.85 2.34
N PRO A 100 16.34 -16.55 1.69
CA PRO A 100 15.21 -15.87 2.31
C PRO A 100 14.39 -16.83 3.21
N ASP A 101 14.69 -18.13 3.20
CA ASP A 101 13.99 -19.13 3.99
C ASP A 101 14.50 -19.13 5.44
N ILE A 102 13.98 -18.17 6.20
CA ILE A 102 14.34 -17.90 7.58
C ILE A 102 13.10 -18.09 8.48
N GLU A 103 13.32 -18.69 9.63
CA GLU A 103 12.29 -18.95 10.63
C GLU A 103 12.63 -18.19 11.91
N LYS A 104 11.64 -17.49 12.47
CA LYS A 104 11.81 -16.83 13.76
C LYS A 104 11.81 -17.89 14.86
N ILE A 105 12.89 -17.94 15.63
CA ILE A 105 13.03 -18.81 16.79
C ILE A 105 12.10 -18.24 17.88
N SER A 106 10.83 -18.66 17.88
CA SER A 106 9.88 -18.27 18.91
C SER A 106 10.28 -18.86 20.26
N GLY A 107 10.18 -18.05 21.33
CA GLY A 107 10.73 -18.36 22.65
C GLY A 107 10.11 -19.56 23.38
N THR A 108 9.08 -20.20 22.80
CA THR A 108 8.41 -21.38 23.37
C THR A 108 9.28 -22.64 23.32
N SER A 109 10.23 -22.73 22.38
CA SER A 109 11.18 -23.87 22.33
C SER A 109 12.31 -23.75 23.37
N LYS A 110 12.45 -22.61 24.06
CA LYS A 110 13.53 -22.36 25.04
C LYS A 110 13.25 -22.90 26.45
N VAL A 111 12.02 -23.32 26.75
CA VAL A 111 11.66 -23.76 28.12
C VAL A 111 12.02 -25.22 28.38
N VAL A 112 12.14 -26.07 27.34
CA VAL A 112 12.44 -27.50 27.53
C VAL A 112 13.93 -27.77 27.75
N ASP A 113 14.83 -26.99 27.14
CA ASP A 113 16.29 -27.19 27.26
C ASP A 113 16.92 -26.54 28.52
N ALA A 114 16.24 -25.57 29.14
CA ALA A 114 16.78 -24.84 30.29
C ALA A 114 16.75 -25.66 31.60
N VAL A 115 15.99 -26.74 31.66
CA VAL A 115 15.87 -27.59 32.87
C VAL A 115 16.94 -28.70 32.89
N VAL A 116 17.55 -29.05 31.75
CA VAL A 116 18.42 -30.24 31.65
C VAL A 116 19.92 -29.94 31.73
N TRP A 117 20.37 -28.73 31.37
CA TRP A 117 21.80 -28.39 31.43
C TRP A 117 22.05 -27.05 32.11
N GLY A 118 22.49 -27.12 33.38
CA GLY A 118 23.01 -25.97 34.10
C GLY A 118 24.14 -25.30 33.33
N ILE A 119 24.12 -23.96 33.35
CA ILE A 119 25.29 -23.09 33.14
C ILE A 119 26.11 -23.40 31.87
N TRP A 120 25.53 -23.15 30.69
CA TRP A 120 26.21 -22.68 29.46
C TRP A 120 25.34 -23.05 28.24
N SER A 121 24.75 -22.07 27.55
CA SER A 121 24.38 -22.32 26.16
C SER A 121 24.68 -21.11 25.31
N LYS A 122 25.54 -21.33 24.31
CA LYS A 122 25.94 -20.39 23.24
C LYS A 122 24.77 -19.96 22.31
N LYS A 123 23.52 -20.10 22.77
CA LYS A 123 22.27 -19.84 22.04
C LYS A 123 21.45 -18.67 22.62
N ALA A 124 21.93 -18.03 23.69
CA ALA A 124 21.31 -16.82 24.22
C ALA A 124 21.56 -15.63 23.26
N GLY A 125 20.51 -15.17 22.59
CA GLY A 125 20.53 -13.98 21.71
C GLY A 125 20.01 -14.21 20.29
N LYS A 126 20.01 -15.46 19.83
CA LYS A 126 19.61 -15.78 18.45
C LYS A 126 18.09 -15.75 18.29
N THR A 127 17.62 -15.04 17.27
CA THR A 127 16.20 -14.75 16.99
C THR A 127 15.71 -15.41 15.70
N PHE A 128 16.61 -15.75 14.78
CA PHE A 128 16.31 -16.34 13.48
C PHE A 128 17.16 -17.57 13.20
N LYS A 129 16.58 -18.55 12.50
CA LYS A 129 17.25 -19.73 11.98
C LYS A 129 17.00 -19.83 10.48
N CYS A 130 18.04 -20.05 9.69
CA CYS A 130 17.87 -20.36 8.27
C CYS A 130 17.51 -21.84 8.09
N ARG A 131 16.44 -22.13 7.35
CA ARG A 131 16.04 -23.52 7.03
C ARG A 131 16.88 -24.14 5.91
N ASN A 132 17.53 -23.33 5.08
CA ASN A 132 18.39 -23.80 4.00
C ASN A 132 19.77 -24.28 4.49
N CYS A 133 20.46 -23.49 5.33
CA CYS A 133 21.82 -23.82 5.80
C CYS A 133 21.91 -24.14 7.30
N GLY A 134 20.83 -23.96 8.06
CA GLY A 134 20.81 -24.20 9.51
C GLY A 134 21.47 -23.10 10.36
N TYR A 135 22.03 -22.04 9.76
CA TYR A 135 22.66 -20.94 10.50
C TYR A 135 21.64 -20.21 11.38
N GLU A 136 22.01 -19.93 12.63
CA GLU A 136 21.19 -19.24 13.63
C GLU A 136 21.85 -17.92 14.03
N TRP A 137 21.10 -16.81 14.07
CA TRP A 137 21.55 -15.47 14.49
C TRP A 137 20.47 -14.69 15.22
#